data_AF-D9QJ10-F1
#
_entry.id   AF-D9QJ10-F1
#
_cell.length_a   1.000
_cell.length_b   1.000
_cell.length_c   1.000
_cell.angle_alpha   90.00
_cell.angle_beta   90.00
_cell.angle_gamma   90.00
#
_symmetry.space_group_name_H-M   'P 1'
#
loop_
_entity.id
_entity.type
_entity.pdbx_description
1 polymer ?
#
loop_
_entity_poly.entity_id
_entity_poly.type
_entity_poly.pdbx_seq_one_letter_code
_entity_poly.pdbx_strand_id
1 'polypeptide(L)'
;MAVLTLLALATPAAADTRYLSFNPADRITTALTRGVTLEVERGLFGAVSVRRIISTSARGAATINKGGPDGAKSVLPDGATQATVYSIDTEGDGRGLARALCPGADETFLVLGRVQAGRPMAMQATGRWPDGHFRHCVTLSYDYRGEWSLPPRTPPPAAR
;
A
#
# COMPACT_ATOMS: atom_id res chain seq x y z
N MET A 1 -0.14 48.54 32.81
CA MET A 1 -0.66 47.81 31.63
C MET A 1 0.32 46.69 31.31
N ALA A 2 0.02 45.45 31.69
CA ALA A 2 0.84 44.29 31.34
C ALA A 2 0.14 43.56 30.18
N VAL A 3 0.80 43.53 29.02
CA VAL A 3 0.33 42.81 27.84
C VAL A 3 0.75 41.35 27.99
N LEU A 4 -0.23 40.45 28.19
CA LEU A 4 0.01 39.00 28.19
C LEU A 4 0.01 38.51 26.74
N THR A 5 1.19 38.19 26.23
CA THR A 5 1.38 37.56 24.91
C THR A 5 1.05 36.07 25.02
N LEU A 6 -0.12 35.64 24.52
CA LEU A 6 -0.43 34.21 24.36
C LEU A 6 0.39 33.65 23.19
N LEU A 7 1.47 32.93 23.49
CA LEU A 7 2.19 32.10 22.53
C LEU A 7 1.36 30.83 22.28
N ALA A 8 0.58 30.80 21.22
CA ALA A 8 -0.08 29.59 20.74
C ALA A 8 1.00 28.60 20.25
N LEU A 9 1.26 27.57 21.04
CA LEU A 9 2.05 26.42 20.61
C LEU A 9 1.25 25.66 19.54
N ALA A 10 1.50 25.97 18.27
CA ALA A 10 1.05 25.15 17.16
C ALA A 10 1.79 23.80 17.24
N THR A 11 1.14 22.79 17.82
CA THR A 11 1.63 21.42 17.71
C THR A 11 1.57 21.03 16.23
N PRO A 12 2.66 20.49 15.65
CA PRO A 12 2.56 19.94 14.31
C PRO A 12 1.50 18.84 14.37
N ALA A 13 0.48 18.93 13.54
CA ALA A 13 -0.47 17.85 13.35
C ALA A 13 0.32 16.64 12.82
N ALA A 14 0.78 15.78 13.73
CA ALA A 14 1.46 14.55 13.37
C ALA A 14 0.47 13.74 12.53
N ALA A 15 0.81 13.53 11.26
CA ALA A 15 0.07 12.62 10.40
C ALA A 15 0.03 11.26 11.11
N ASP A 16 -1.17 10.84 11.51
CA ASP A 16 -1.37 9.62 12.28
C ASP A 16 -1.20 8.42 11.33
N THR A 17 0.00 7.82 11.33
CA THR A 17 0.31 6.63 10.53
C THR A 17 -0.40 5.42 11.13
N ARG A 18 -1.20 4.75 10.30
CA ARG A 18 -1.93 3.54 10.64
C ARG A 18 -1.49 2.39 9.77
N TYR A 19 -1.57 1.20 10.34
CA TYR A 19 -1.29 -0.04 9.65
C TYR A 19 -2.57 -0.84 9.56
N LEU A 20 -3.01 -1.10 8.33
CA LEU A 20 -4.19 -1.91 8.04
C LEU A 20 -3.74 -3.29 7.60
N SER A 21 -4.13 -4.32 8.35
CA SER A 21 -3.77 -5.70 8.05
C SER A 21 -4.92 -6.42 7.38
N PHE A 22 -4.58 -7.26 6.41
CA PHE A 22 -5.53 -7.97 5.57
C PHE A 22 -5.11 -9.43 5.37
N ASN A 23 -6.10 -10.32 5.42
CA ASN A 23 -5.93 -11.74 5.14
C ASN A 23 -6.37 -12.04 3.71
N PRO A 24 -5.77 -13.03 3.03
CA PRO A 24 -6.23 -13.45 1.71
C PRO A 24 -7.65 -14.02 1.81
N ALA A 25 -8.54 -13.62 0.89
CA ALA A 25 -9.94 -14.06 0.87
C ALA A 25 -10.16 -15.32 0.02
N ASP A 26 -9.19 -15.69 -0.81
CA ASP A 26 -9.26 -16.85 -1.70
C ASP A 26 -7.93 -17.61 -1.79
N ARG A 27 -7.97 -18.81 -2.41
CA ARG A 27 -6.80 -19.70 -2.51
C ARG A 27 -5.70 -19.11 -3.40
N ILE A 28 -6.06 -18.38 -4.45
CA ILE A 28 -5.09 -17.77 -5.38
C ILE A 28 -4.28 -16.71 -4.63
N THR A 29 -5.00 -15.82 -3.95
CA THR A 29 -4.43 -14.76 -3.12
C THR A 29 -3.60 -15.34 -2.00
N THR A 30 -4.05 -16.44 -1.36
CA THR A 30 -3.30 -17.16 -0.33
C THR A 30 -1.98 -17.75 -0.85
N ALA A 31 -2.00 -18.33 -2.04
CA ALA A 31 -0.83 -18.95 -2.66
C ALA A 31 0.23 -17.90 -3.03
N LEU A 32 -0.21 -16.73 -3.48
CA LEU A 32 0.67 -15.63 -3.88
C LEU A 32 1.12 -14.78 -2.68
N THR A 33 0.22 -14.56 -1.72
CA THR A 33 0.42 -13.70 -0.55
C THR A 33 -0.18 -14.34 0.71
N ARG A 34 0.59 -14.44 1.80
CA ARG A 34 0.08 -14.92 3.10
C ARG A 34 -0.63 -13.82 3.91
N GLY A 35 -1.12 -12.79 3.23
CA GLY A 35 -1.63 -11.56 3.81
C GLY A 35 -0.75 -10.35 3.50
N VAL A 36 -1.30 -9.16 3.74
CA VAL A 36 -0.62 -7.89 3.50
C VAL A 36 -0.89 -6.92 4.65
N THR A 37 0.05 -6.03 4.90
CA THR A 37 -0.15 -4.89 5.80
C THR A 37 0.13 -3.60 5.04
N LEU A 38 -0.81 -2.66 5.08
CA LEU A 38 -0.74 -1.38 4.41
C LEU A 38 -0.39 -0.31 5.43
N GLU A 39 0.72 0.40 5.21
CA GLU A 39 0.98 1.64 5.91
C GLU A 39 0.18 2.76 5.24
N VAL A 40 -0.74 3.34 5.99
CA VAL A 40 -1.63 4.40 5.52
C VAL A 40 -1.48 5.65 6.37
N GLU A 41 -1.52 6.80 5.74
CA GLU A 41 -1.65 8.09 6.41
C GLU A 41 -3.12 8.52 6.37
N ARG A 42 -3.66 8.87 7.55
CA ARG A 42 -4.91 9.60 7.62
C ARG A 42 -4.63 11.07 7.34
N GLY A 43 -5.05 11.53 6.16
CA GLY A 43 -5.10 12.95 5.81
C GLY A 43 -6.29 13.65 6.48
N LEU A 44 -6.32 14.98 6.35
CA LEU A 44 -7.49 15.78 6.71
C LEU A 44 -8.74 15.27 5.97
N PHE A 45 -9.91 15.31 6.63
CA PHE A 45 -11.19 14.83 6.11
C PHE A 45 -11.32 13.31 5.88
N GLY A 46 -10.48 12.49 6.51
CA GLY A 46 -10.60 11.02 6.44
C GLY A 46 -10.13 10.43 5.11
N ALA A 47 -9.35 11.18 4.33
CA ALA A 47 -8.63 10.63 3.20
C ALA A 47 -7.55 9.66 3.71
N VAL A 48 -7.51 8.45 3.15
CA VAL A 48 -6.51 7.42 3.49
C VAL A 48 -5.58 7.31 2.29
N SER A 49 -4.32 7.70 2.46
CA SER A 49 -3.29 7.48 1.44
C SER A 49 -2.42 6.31 1.83
N VAL A 50 -2.42 5.25 1.02
CA VAL A 50 -1.47 4.15 1.18
C VAL A 50 -0.09 4.65 0.77
N ARG A 51 0.84 4.66 1.73
CA ARG A 51 2.23 5.01 1.51
C ARG A 51 3.04 3.84 1.00
N ARG A 52 2.83 2.69 1.64
CA ARG A 52 3.65 1.50 1.46
C ARG A 52 2.79 0.27 1.69
N ILE A 53 2.95 -0.73 0.83
CA ILE A 53 2.36 -2.05 1.02
C ILE A 53 3.49 -2.97 1.44
N ILE A 54 3.32 -3.63 2.57
CA ILE A 54 4.22 -4.65 3.08
C ILE A 54 3.52 -5.98 2.86
N SER A 55 3.91 -6.68 1.79
CA SER A 55 3.33 -7.98 1.46
C SER A 55 4.10 -9.07 2.15
N THR A 56 3.49 -9.84 3.06
CA THR A 56 4.08 -11.11 3.53
C THR A 56 3.77 -12.19 2.50
N SER A 57 4.56 -12.27 1.43
CA SER A 57 4.41 -13.33 0.43
C SER A 57 4.83 -14.69 1.02
N ALA A 58 4.48 -15.80 0.35
CA ALA A 58 5.04 -17.10 0.71
C ALA A 58 6.57 -17.14 0.58
N ARG A 59 7.16 -16.16 -0.11
CA ARG A 59 8.60 -16.00 -0.34
C ARG A 59 9.22 -14.86 0.48
N GLY A 60 8.47 -14.18 1.36
CA GLY A 60 8.94 -13.11 2.24
C GLY A 60 8.34 -11.72 1.96
N ALA A 61 8.95 -10.64 2.48
CA ALA A 61 8.38 -9.29 2.51
C ALA A 61 8.80 -8.41 1.32
N ALA A 62 7.82 -7.88 0.57
CA ALA A 62 8.09 -6.92 -0.51
C ALA A 62 7.69 -5.49 -0.12
N THR A 63 8.55 -4.53 -0.45
CA THR A 63 8.25 -3.10 -0.41
C THR A 63 7.57 -2.67 -1.69
N ILE A 64 6.57 -1.81 -1.58
CA ILE A 64 5.84 -1.27 -2.72
C ILE A 64 5.70 0.24 -2.53
N ASN A 65 5.94 0.99 -3.61
CA ASN A 65 5.96 2.45 -3.61
C ASN A 65 4.87 3.00 -4.52
N LYS A 66 4.21 4.09 -4.13
CA LYS A 66 3.17 4.74 -4.93
C LYS A 66 3.77 5.32 -6.21
N GLY A 67 3.14 5.04 -7.35
CA GLY A 67 3.58 5.47 -8.67
C GLY A 67 3.74 4.31 -9.64
N GLY A 68 3.92 4.64 -10.91
CA GLY A 68 4.05 3.70 -12.01
C GLY A 68 3.40 4.25 -13.28
N PRO A 69 3.57 3.56 -14.42
CA PRO A 69 3.04 3.99 -15.71
C PRO A 69 1.51 3.89 -15.74
N ASP A 70 0.85 4.86 -16.38
CA ASP A 70 -0.61 4.87 -16.53
C ASP A 70 -1.13 3.65 -17.30
N GLY A 71 -0.31 3.06 -18.17
CA GLY A 71 -0.62 1.82 -18.89
C GLY A 71 -1.00 0.66 -17.98
N ALA A 72 -0.49 0.61 -16.74
CA ALA A 72 -0.88 -0.40 -15.75
C ALA A 72 -2.38 -0.36 -15.43
N LYS A 73 -3.03 0.81 -15.50
CA LYS A 73 -4.48 0.95 -15.26
C LYS A 73 -5.32 0.60 -16.49
N SER A 74 -4.74 0.68 -17.69
CA SER A 74 -5.48 0.53 -18.94
C SER A 74 -5.91 -0.90 -19.25
N VAL A 75 -5.33 -1.87 -18.54
CA VAL A 75 -5.53 -3.31 -18.80
C VAL A 75 -6.30 -4.00 -17.68
N LEU A 76 -6.87 -3.22 -16.75
CA LEU A 76 -7.66 -3.78 -15.67
C LEU A 76 -8.93 -4.46 -16.21
N PRO A 77 -9.41 -5.52 -15.54
CA PRO A 77 -10.64 -6.18 -15.95
C PRO A 77 -11.84 -5.25 -15.85
N ASP A 78 -12.87 -5.52 -16.66
CA ASP A 78 -14.11 -4.75 -16.67
C ASP A 78 -14.72 -4.68 -15.26
N GLY A 79 -15.17 -3.48 -14.87
CA GLY A 79 -15.73 -3.22 -13.54
C GLY A 79 -14.68 -3.03 -12.43
N ALA A 80 -13.39 -3.10 -12.73
CA ALA A 80 -12.33 -2.70 -11.80
C ALA A 80 -12.46 -1.22 -11.42
N THR A 81 -12.47 -0.94 -10.12
CA THR A 81 -12.54 0.43 -9.57
C THR A 81 -11.17 0.91 -9.06
N GLN A 82 -10.14 0.08 -9.19
CA GLN A 82 -8.78 0.39 -8.79
C GLN A 82 -8.15 1.43 -9.73
N ALA A 83 -7.49 2.44 -9.17
CA ALA A 83 -7.01 3.58 -9.96
C ALA A 83 -5.63 4.10 -9.53
N THR A 84 -5.09 3.63 -8.40
CA THR A 84 -3.77 4.06 -7.92
C THR A 84 -2.74 2.99 -8.20
N VAL A 85 -1.71 3.33 -8.98
CA VAL A 85 -0.62 2.42 -9.34
C VAL A 85 0.46 2.46 -8.28
N TYR A 86 1.05 1.30 -8.04
CA TYR A 86 2.20 1.11 -7.19
C TYR A 86 3.23 0.21 -7.86
N SER A 87 4.50 0.60 -7.79
CA SER A 87 5.64 -0.21 -8.22
C SER A 87 6.09 -1.15 -7.12
N ILE A 88 6.42 -2.38 -7.49
CA ILE A 88 7.05 -3.34 -6.57
C ILE A 88 8.56 -3.10 -6.59
N ASP A 89 9.15 -2.83 -5.42
CA ASP A 89 10.60 -2.77 -5.29
C ASP A 89 11.19 -4.15 -5.60
N THR A 90 12.29 -4.23 -6.35
CA THR A 90 12.88 -5.53 -6.71
C THR A 90 13.89 -6.04 -5.67
N GLU A 91 14.21 -5.24 -4.65
CA GLU A 91 15.02 -5.64 -3.51
C GLU A 91 14.32 -6.68 -2.62
N GLY A 92 15.11 -7.47 -1.90
CA GLY A 92 14.62 -8.55 -1.04
C GLY A 92 13.72 -9.52 -1.81
N ASP A 93 12.52 -9.76 -1.28
CA ASP A 93 11.57 -10.72 -1.85
C ASP A 93 10.71 -10.14 -2.97
N GLY A 94 10.89 -8.85 -3.29
CA GLY A 94 10.05 -8.14 -4.25
C GLY A 94 10.21 -8.63 -5.69
N ARG A 95 11.42 -9.02 -6.12
CA ARG A 95 11.63 -9.70 -7.41
C ARG A 95 10.88 -11.04 -7.48
N GLY A 96 10.94 -11.82 -6.40
CA GLY A 96 10.24 -13.10 -6.28
C GLY A 96 8.73 -12.94 -6.32
N LEU A 97 8.20 -11.90 -5.67
CA LEU A 97 6.79 -11.52 -5.73
C LEU A 97 6.39 -11.06 -7.13
N ALA A 98 7.14 -10.14 -7.75
CA ALA A 98 6.85 -9.62 -9.08
C ALA A 98 6.75 -10.74 -10.13
N ARG A 99 7.66 -11.71 -10.09
CA ARG A 99 7.65 -12.91 -10.94
C ARG A 99 6.50 -13.86 -10.63
N ALA A 100 6.08 -13.96 -9.37
CA ALA A 100 4.92 -14.76 -8.98
C ALA A 100 3.61 -14.17 -9.51
N LEU A 101 3.48 -12.85 -9.43
CA LEU A 101 2.29 -12.11 -9.84
C LEU A 101 2.16 -12.04 -11.36
N CYS A 102 3.25 -11.76 -12.07
CA CYS A 102 3.29 -11.65 -13.53
C CYS A 102 4.48 -12.42 -14.11
N PRO A 103 4.34 -13.74 -14.32
CA PRO A 103 5.39 -14.54 -14.96
C PRO A 103 5.73 -14.01 -16.36
N GLY A 104 7.02 -13.78 -16.63
CA GLY A 104 7.51 -13.32 -17.94
C GLY A 104 7.43 -11.81 -18.22
N ALA A 105 6.83 -11.01 -17.33
CA ALA A 105 6.88 -9.55 -17.44
C ALA A 105 8.26 -8.99 -17.05
N ASP A 106 8.67 -7.88 -17.64
CA ASP A 106 9.89 -7.14 -17.28
C ASP A 106 9.66 -6.30 -16.02
N GLU A 107 8.48 -5.69 -15.92
CA GLU A 107 8.07 -4.86 -14.78
C GLU A 107 6.69 -5.30 -14.30
N THR A 108 6.47 -5.28 -12.97
CA THR A 108 5.20 -5.65 -12.35
C THR A 108 4.71 -4.53 -11.44
N PHE A 109 3.43 -4.20 -11.55
CA PHE A 109 2.75 -3.14 -10.82
C PHE A 109 1.52 -3.68 -10.11
N LEU A 110 1.17 -3.07 -8.99
CA LEU A 110 -0.09 -3.29 -8.29
C LEU A 110 -0.98 -2.07 -8.47
N VAL A 111 -2.25 -2.28 -8.80
CA VAL A 111 -3.25 -1.23 -8.88
C VAL A 111 -4.29 -1.44 -7.80
N LEU A 112 -4.46 -0.43 -6.95
CA LEU A 112 -5.37 -0.45 -5.81
C LEU A 112 -6.44 0.63 -5.94
N GLY A 113 -7.60 0.34 -5.35
CA GLY A 113 -8.67 1.29 -5.15
C GLY A 113 -8.51 2.03 -3.83
N ARG A 114 -9.59 2.67 -3.39
CA ARG A 114 -9.63 3.30 -2.08
C ARG A 114 -9.58 2.23 -0.99
N VAL A 115 -8.53 2.28 -0.16
CA VAL A 115 -8.39 1.40 1.01
C VAL A 115 -9.11 2.01 2.20
N GLN A 116 -9.88 1.20 2.92
CA GLN A 116 -10.67 1.61 4.08
C GLN A 116 -10.57 0.55 5.18
N ALA A 117 -10.43 0.97 6.43
CA ALA A 117 -10.55 0.09 7.57
C ALA A 117 -11.96 -0.54 7.63
N GLY A 118 -12.05 -1.80 8.04
CA GLY A 118 -13.32 -2.52 8.19
C GLY A 118 -13.94 -3.03 6.88
N ARG A 119 -13.29 -2.82 5.72
CA ARG A 119 -13.82 -3.25 4.42
C ARG A 119 -12.84 -4.16 3.68
N PRO A 120 -13.33 -5.17 2.93
CA PRO A 120 -12.47 -5.95 2.06
C PRO A 120 -11.88 -5.07 0.96
N MET A 121 -10.78 -5.53 0.37
CA MET A 121 -10.10 -4.83 -0.72
C MET A 121 -9.67 -5.80 -1.80
N ALA A 122 -9.51 -5.29 -3.02
CA ALA A 122 -8.92 -6.02 -4.13
C ALA A 122 -7.74 -5.23 -4.72
N MET A 123 -6.67 -5.94 -5.05
CA MET A 123 -5.52 -5.42 -5.79
C MET A 123 -5.42 -6.10 -7.15
N GLN A 124 -5.03 -5.34 -8.16
CA GLN A 124 -4.81 -5.87 -9.51
C GLN A 124 -3.32 -5.90 -9.77
N ALA A 125 -2.75 -7.07 -10.08
CA ALA A 125 -1.40 -7.16 -10.58
C ALA A 125 -1.40 -7.02 -12.11
N THR A 126 -0.55 -6.14 -12.60
CA THR A 126 -0.36 -5.90 -14.03
C THR A 126 1.12 -5.92 -14.35
N GLY A 127 1.48 -6.41 -15.52
CA GLY A 127 2.87 -6.50 -15.97
C GLY A 127 3.07 -5.73 -17.26
N ARG A 128 4.29 -5.26 -17.48
CA ARG A 128 4.76 -4.79 -18.79
C ARG A 128 5.67 -5.85 -19.40
N TRP A 129 5.37 -6.31 -20.60
CA TRP A 129 6.14 -7.34 -21.28
C TRP A 129 7.25 -6.75 -22.15
N PRO A 130 8.19 -7.58 -22.63
CA PRO A 130 9.28 -7.13 -23.51
C PRO A 130 8.82 -6.47 -24.82
N ASP A 131 7.59 -6.75 -25.26
CA ASP A 131 6.94 -6.10 -26.39
C ASP A 131 6.44 -4.67 -26.07
N GLY A 132 6.60 -4.22 -24.83
CA GLY A 132 6.18 -2.92 -24.32
C GLY A 132 4.70 -2.86 -23.91
N HIS A 133 3.93 -3.92 -24.12
CA HIS A 133 2.50 -3.94 -23.80
C HIS A 133 2.25 -4.30 -22.34
N PHE A 134 1.21 -3.66 -21.78
CA PHE A 134 0.70 -4.01 -20.47
C PHE A 134 -0.27 -5.18 -20.60
N ARG A 135 -0.32 -6.04 -19.57
CA ARG A 135 -1.36 -7.08 -19.43
C ARG A 135 -1.76 -7.23 -17.96
N HIS A 136 -3.01 -7.54 -17.71
CA HIS A 136 -3.46 -7.98 -16.39
C HIS A 136 -2.98 -9.41 -16.14
N CYS A 137 -2.52 -9.67 -14.92
CA CYS A 137 -1.97 -10.96 -14.54
C CYS A 137 -2.87 -11.68 -13.54
N VAL A 138 -3.28 -10.99 -12.47
CA VAL A 138 -4.08 -11.59 -11.40
C VAL A 138 -4.80 -10.54 -10.57
N THR A 139 -5.97 -10.90 -10.05
CA THR A 139 -6.68 -10.17 -9.01
C THR A 139 -6.42 -10.82 -7.66
N LEU A 140 -5.98 -10.03 -6.69
CA LEU A 140 -5.76 -10.43 -5.31
C LEU A 140 -6.89 -9.89 -4.44
N SER A 141 -7.61 -10.77 -3.75
CA SER A 141 -8.77 -10.42 -2.93
C SER A 141 -8.45 -10.60 -1.45
N TYR A 142 -8.79 -9.60 -0.63
CA TYR A 142 -8.46 -9.62 0.78
C TYR A 142 -9.62 -9.20 1.68
N ASP A 143 -9.68 -9.85 2.84
CA ASP A 143 -10.56 -9.51 3.94
C ASP A 143 -9.83 -8.69 5.00
N TYR A 144 -10.51 -7.68 5.54
CA TYR A 144 -9.97 -6.85 6.60
C TYR A 144 -9.80 -7.65 7.88
N ARG A 145 -8.59 -7.58 8.45
CA ARG A 145 -8.26 -8.27 9.72
C ARG A 145 -8.25 -7.31 10.90
N GLY A 146 -7.72 -6.09 10.72
CA GLY A 146 -7.59 -5.15 11.82
C GLY A 146 -6.71 -3.95 11.50
N GLU A 147 -6.68 -3.01 12.43
CA GLU A 147 -5.88 -1.79 12.40
C GLU A 147 -5.01 -1.72 13.64
N TRP A 148 -3.77 -1.25 13.47
CA TRP A 148 -2.88 -0.91 14.57
C TRP A 148 -2.07 0.34 14.23
N SER A 149 -1.49 0.96 15.26
CA SER A 149 -0.62 2.14 15.13
C SER A 149 0.67 1.89 15.89
N LEU A 150 1.77 2.49 15.43
CA LEU A 150 2.98 2.54 16.25
C LEU A 150 2.75 3.48 17.44
N PRO A 151 3.36 3.22 18.61
CA PRO A 151 3.34 4.16 19.71
C PRO A 151 3.87 5.53 19.26
N PRO A 152 3.34 6.65 19.80
CA PRO A 152 3.92 7.96 19.54
C PRO A 152 5.42 7.93 19.88
N ARG A 153 6.28 8.40 18.97
CA ARG A 153 7.70 8.56 19.31
C ARG A 153 7.82 9.67 20.34
N THR A 154 8.18 9.33 21.57
CA THR A 154 8.52 10.33 22.59
C THR A 154 9.77 11.08 22.11
N PRO A 155 9.73 12.41 21.94
CA PRO A 155 10.94 13.16 21.63
C PRO A 155 11.96 12.99 22.77
N PRO A 156 13.26 12.94 22.48
CA PRO A 156 14.28 12.91 23.52
C PRO A 156 14.11 14.14 24.43
N PRO A 157 14.36 14.02 25.75
CA PRO A 157 14.29 15.16 26.66
C PRO A 157 15.22 16.27 26.15
N ALA A 158 14.74 17.50 26.15
CA ALA A 158 15.54 18.65 25.78
C ALA A 158 16.79 18.70 26.67
N ALA A 159 17.97 18.76 26.05
CA ALA A 159 19.21 19.04 26.77
C ALA A 159 19.05 20.42 27.44
N ARG A 160 19.22 20.45 28.76
CA ARG A 160 19.28 21.69 29.55
C ARG A 160 20.63 22.35 29.40
#